data_AF-V5GC79-F1
#
_entry.id   AF-V5GC79-F1
#
_cell.length_a   1.000
_cell.length_b   1.000
_cell.length_c   1.000
_cell.angle_alpha   90.00
_cell.angle_beta   90.00
_cell.angle_gamma   90.00
#
_symmetry.space_group_name_H-M   'P 1'
#
loop_
_entity.id
_entity.type
_entity.pdbx_description
1 polymer ?
#
loop_
_entity_poly.entity_id
_entity_poly.type
_entity_poly.pdbx_seq_one_letter_code
_entity_poly.pdbx_strand_id
1 'polypeptide(L)'
;MEIRKLIDLLRATIDPNQRQQAEAQLDQIHKIIGFAPSLLQVVMMTDCDMPVRQAGAIYLKNLISNSWQDREAEAGQPMPFALHEQDRALIRDSIVDAVVHAPDLIRT
;
A
#
# COMPACT_ATOMS: atom_id res chain seq x y z
N MET A 1 -6.35 -0.69 11.09
CA MET A 1 -7.07 0.11 10.08
C MET A 1 -8.27 -0.69 9.59
N GLU A 2 -9.39 -0.04 9.26
CA GLU A 2 -10.56 -0.72 8.67
C GLU A 2 -10.29 -1.08 7.20
N ILE A 3 -10.20 -2.37 6.88
CA ILE A 3 -9.92 -2.87 5.51
C ILE A 3 -10.98 -2.37 4.50
N ARG A 4 -12.24 -2.28 4.91
CA ARG A 4 -13.34 -1.76 4.06
C ARG A 4 -13.08 -0.32 3.60
N LYS A 5 -12.66 0.55 4.52
CA LYS A 5 -12.31 1.93 4.20
C LYS A 5 -11.15 2.01 3.20
N LEU A 6 -10.16 1.12 3.32
CA LEU A 6 -9.05 1.05 2.37
C LEU A 6 -9.51 0.61 0.97
N ILE A 7 -10.42 -0.36 0.89
CA ILE A 7 -11.05 -0.79 -0.37
C ILE A 7 -11.81 0.37 -1.02
N ASP A 8 -12.61 1.11 -0.25
CA ASP A 8 -13.38 2.25 -0.75
C ASP A 8 -12.47 3.37 -1.28
N LEU A 9 -11.38 3.67 -0.56
CA LEU A 9 -10.38 4.64 -0.99
C LEU A 9 -9.67 4.20 -2.28
N LEU A 10 -9.21 2.95 -2.34
CA LEU A 10 -8.56 2.41 -3.54
C LEU A 10 -9.52 2.41 -4.73
N ARG A 11 -10.80 2.08 -4.53
CA ARG A 11 -11.82 2.20 -5.58
C ARG A 11 -11.97 3.64 -6.05
N ALA A 12 -12.01 4.60 -5.14
CA ALA A 12 -12.10 6.01 -5.48
C ALA A 12 -10.87 6.55 -6.22
N THR A 13 -9.68 5.94 -6.07
CA THR A 13 -8.50 6.32 -6.88
C THR A 13 -8.63 5.99 -8.37
N ILE A 14 -9.53 5.07 -8.72
CA ILE A 14 -9.77 4.64 -10.11
C ILE A 14 -10.83 5.52 -10.78
N ASP A 15 -11.67 6.22 -10.01
CA ASP A 15 -12.66 7.17 -10.52
C ASP A 15 -11.99 8.55 -10.78
N PRO A 16 -11.97 9.05 -12.04
CA PRO A 16 -11.38 10.34 -12.36
C PRO A 16 -11.93 11.52 -11.53
N ASN A 17 -13.19 11.47 -11.10
CA ASN A 17 -13.82 12.54 -10.33
C ASN A 17 -13.42 12.54 -8.85
N GLN A 18 -13.01 11.38 -8.32
CA GLN A 18 -12.70 11.21 -6.89
C GLN A 18 -11.22 11.00 -6.63
N ARG A 19 -10.42 10.73 -7.68
CA ARG A 19 -9.02 10.35 -7.60
C ARG A 19 -8.18 11.27 -6.72
N GLN A 20 -8.21 12.58 -6.96
CA GLN A 20 -7.39 13.52 -6.18
C GLN A 20 -7.74 13.50 -4.69
N GLN A 21 -9.04 13.43 -4.36
CA GLN A 21 -9.48 13.39 -2.97
C GLN A 21 -9.09 12.07 -2.30
N ALA A 22 -9.18 10.96 -3.03
CA ALA A 22 -8.80 9.63 -2.55
C ALA A 22 -7.29 9.52 -2.31
N GLU A 23 -6.47 9.99 -3.25
CA GLU A 23 -5.01 10.05 -3.13
C GLU A 23 -4.59 10.92 -1.93
N ALA A 24 -5.21 12.09 -1.75
CA ALA A 24 -4.94 12.96 -0.60
C ALA A 24 -5.29 12.28 0.74
N GLN A 25 -6.35 11.47 0.80
CA GLN A 25 -6.69 10.70 1.99
C GLN A 25 -5.71 9.55 2.24
N LEU A 26 -5.28 8.85 1.18
CA LEU A 26 -4.23 7.83 1.27
C LEU A 26 -2.92 8.43 1.79
N ASP A 27 -2.58 9.66 1.37
CA ASP A 27 -1.39 10.37 1.81
C ASP A 27 -1.40 10.74 3.31
N GLN A 28 -2.58 10.95 3.88
CA GLN A 28 -2.72 11.21 5.31
C GLN A 28 -2.55 9.95 6.16
N ILE A 29 -2.92 8.78 5.62
CA ILE A 29 -3.01 7.54 6.38
C ILE A 29 -1.87 6.55 6.11
N HIS A 30 -1.04 6.76 5.08
CA HIS A 30 0.03 5.82 4.72
C HIS A 30 1.12 5.67 5.81
N LYS A 31 1.20 6.62 6.74
CA LYS A 31 2.15 6.62 7.86
C LYS A 31 1.65 5.84 9.08
N ILE A 32 0.39 5.40 9.08
CA ILE A 32 -0.19 4.65 10.19
C ILE A 32 0.39 3.23 10.22
N ILE A 33 0.82 2.77 11.40
CA ILE A 33 1.29 1.40 11.59
C ILE A 33 0.18 0.41 11.21
N GLY A 34 0.54 -0.62 10.47
CA GLY A 34 -0.36 -1.63 9.91
C GLY A 34 -0.93 -1.24 8.55
N PHE A 35 -0.59 -0.08 7.99
CA PHE A 35 -1.08 0.34 6.67
C PHE A 35 -0.56 -0.55 5.55
N ALA A 36 0.76 -0.79 5.48
CA ALA A 36 1.34 -1.62 4.42
C ALA A 36 0.83 -3.08 4.49
N PRO A 37 0.76 -3.74 5.67
CA PRO A 37 0.13 -5.04 5.81
C PRO A 37 -1.36 -5.05 5.40
N SER A 38 -2.11 -4.00 5.73
CA SER A 38 -3.52 -3.87 5.33
C SER A 38 -3.67 -3.77 3.81
N LEU A 39 -2.77 -3.05 3.13
CA LEU A 39 -2.72 -3.01 1.66
C LEU A 39 -2.46 -4.39 1.06
N LEU A 40 -1.47 -5.12 1.60
CA LEU A 40 -1.17 -6.48 1.13
C LEU A 40 -2.38 -7.41 1.30
N GLN A 41 -3.10 -7.30 2.42
CA GLN A 41 -4.35 -8.05 2.63
C GLN A 41 -5.38 -7.75 1.52
N VAL A 42 -5.64 -6.48 1.21
CA VAL A 42 -6.58 -6.09 0.14
C VAL A 42 -6.15 -6.66 -1.22
N VAL A 43 -4.86 -6.61 -1.55
CA VAL A 43 -4.33 -7.17 -2.81
C VAL A 43 -4.61 -8.67 -2.92
N MET A 44 -4.57 -9.39 -1.80
CA MET A 44 -4.81 -10.83 -1.74
C MET A 44 -6.28 -11.23 -1.58
N MET A 45 -7.19 -10.29 -1.33
CA MET A 45 -8.63 -10.60 -1.17
C MET A 45 -9.25 -11.03 -2.50
N THR A 46 -9.63 -12.31 -2.59
CA THR A 46 -10.29 -12.88 -3.79
C THR A 46 -11.65 -12.28 -4.07
N ASP A 47 -12.35 -11.84 -3.02
CA ASP A 47 -13.70 -11.27 -3.10
C ASP A 47 -13.69 -9.75 -3.36
N CYS A 48 -12.50 -9.17 -3.57
CA CYS A 48 -12.33 -7.77 -3.95
C CYS A 48 -12.21 -7.65 -5.48
N ASP A 49 -12.86 -6.64 -6.06
CA ASP A 49 -12.82 -6.39 -7.50
C ASP A 49 -11.38 -6.22 -8.00
N MET A 50 -11.07 -6.86 -9.12
CA MET A 50 -9.73 -6.91 -9.68
C MET A 50 -9.08 -5.52 -9.88
N PRO A 51 -9.78 -4.48 -10.39
CA PRO A 51 -9.19 -3.15 -10.52
C PRO A 51 -8.75 -2.54 -9.19
N VAL A 52 -9.49 -2.80 -8.10
CA VAL A 52 -9.15 -2.32 -6.75
C VAL A 52 -7.90 -3.02 -6.23
N ARG A 53 -7.81 -4.34 -6.45
CA ARG A 53 -6.63 -5.14 -6.10
C ARG A 53 -5.38 -4.66 -6.86
N GLN A 54 -5.51 -4.33 -8.14
CA GLN A 54 -4.41 -3.77 -8.94
C GLN A 54 -3.98 -2.39 -8.43
N ALA A 55 -4.93 -1.50 -8.14
CA ALA A 55 -4.62 -0.20 -7.54
C ALA A 55 -3.88 -0.36 -6.21
N GLY A 56 -4.31 -1.29 -5.36
CA GLY A 56 -3.64 -1.65 -4.12
C GLY A 56 -2.22 -2.18 -4.33
N ALA A 57 -2.01 -3.04 -5.33
CA ALA A 57 -0.69 -3.62 -5.65
C ALA A 57 0.29 -2.56 -6.16
N ILE A 58 -0.17 -1.68 -7.05
CA ILE A 58 0.61 -0.54 -7.56
C ILE A 58 1.00 0.39 -6.40
N TYR A 59 0.04 0.72 -5.53
CA TYR A 59 0.31 1.57 -4.37
C TYR A 59 1.32 0.92 -3.43
N LEU A 60 1.12 -0.36 -3.08
CA LEU A 60 2.00 -1.10 -2.19
C LEU A 60 3.43 -1.17 -2.74
N LYS A 61 3.59 -1.44 -4.04
CA LYS A 61 4.90 -1.44 -4.71
C LYS A 61 5.58 -0.08 -4.57
N ASN A 62 4.86 1.00 -4.85
CA ASN A 62 5.40 2.36 -4.76
C ASN A 62 5.79 2.71 -3.31
N LEU A 63 4.94 2.36 -2.34
CA LEU A 63 5.19 2.58 -0.92
C LEU A 63 6.45 1.86 -0.45
N ILE A 64 6.59 0.57 -0.76
CA ILE A 64 7.77 -0.22 -0.39
C ILE A 64 9.01 0.34 -1.09
N SER A 65 8.95 0.62 -2.39
CA SER A 65 10.10 1.11 -3.15
C SER A 65 10.63 2.46 -2.63
N ASN A 66 9.73 3.34 -2.19
CA ASN A 66 10.09 4.68 -1.74
C ASN A 66 10.42 4.76 -0.24
N SER A 67 9.84 3.89 0.58
CA SER A 67 9.81 4.07 2.04
C SER A 67 10.21 2.83 2.84
N TRP A 68 10.87 1.83 2.23
CA TRP A 68 11.25 0.60 2.95
C TRP A 68 12.20 0.83 4.13
N GLN A 69 13.30 1.56 3.95
CA GLN A 69 14.29 1.77 5.01
C GLN A 69 14.56 3.24 5.23
N ASP A 70 15.10 3.57 6.40
CA ASP A 70 15.56 4.91 6.72
C ASP A 70 16.57 5.34 5.66
N ARG A 71 16.26 6.42 4.95
CA ARG A 71 17.21 7.09 4.07
C ARG A 71 17.86 8.21 4.88
N GLU A 72 19.16 8.40 4.70
CA GLU A 72 19.87 9.50 5.32
C GLU A 72 19.20 10.82 4.94
N ALA A 73 18.92 11.66 5.92
CA ALA A 73 18.39 12.99 5.68
C ALA A 73 19.49 13.86 5.07
N GLU A 74 19.21 14.51 3.94
CA GLU A 74 20.09 15.55 3.43
C GLU A 74 20.18 16.71 4.44
N ALA A 75 21.35 17.36 4.53
CA ALA A 75 21.57 18.43 5.48
C ALA A 75 20.53 19.55 5.31
N GLY A 76 19.72 19.78 6.35
CA GLY A 76 18.65 20.79 6.36
C GLY A 76 17.28 20.30 5.90
N GLN A 77 17.11 19.03 5.51
CA GLN A 77 15.83 18.45 5.16
C GLN A 77 15.25 17.58 6.29
N PRO A 78 13.91 17.52 6.43
CA PRO A 78 13.28 16.59 7.36
C PRO A 78 13.56 15.15 6.98
N MET A 79 13.64 14.27 7.99
CA MET A 79 13.86 12.85 7.78
C MET A 79 12.75 12.28 6.87
N PRO A 80 13.12 11.59 5.77
CA PRO A 80 12.13 11.01 4.87
C PRO A 80 11.33 9.93 5.61
N PHE A 81 10.08 9.76 5.19
CA PHE A 81 9.23 8.72 5.77
C PHE A 81 9.80 7.33 5.47
N ALA A 82 9.91 6.51 6.52
CA ALA A 82 10.23 5.10 6.44
C ALA A 82 9.13 4.28 7.13
N LEU A 83 8.84 3.10 6.57
CA LEU A 83 7.91 2.14 7.14
C LEU A 83 8.43 1.65 8.50
N HIS A 84 7.52 1.58 9.46
CA HIS A 84 7.83 1.06 10.79
C HIS A 84 8.30 -0.40 10.72
N GLU A 85 9.26 -0.81 11.55
CA GLU A 85 9.86 -2.16 11.49
C GLU A 85 8.82 -3.28 11.64
N GLN A 86 7.77 -3.06 12.44
CA GLN A 86 6.65 -4.00 12.57
C GLN A 86 5.97 -4.29 11.23
N ASP A 87 5.72 -3.26 10.43
CA ASP A 87 5.09 -3.43 9.11
C ASP A 87 6.07 -4.13 8.15
N ARG A 88 7.36 -3.81 8.23
CA ARG A 88 8.39 -4.47 7.42
C ARG A 88 8.49 -5.95 7.72
N ALA A 89 8.46 -6.33 9.00
CA ALA A 89 8.46 -7.74 9.40
C ALA A 89 7.25 -8.48 8.82
N LEU A 90 6.04 -7.95 9.00
CA LEU A 90 4.82 -8.56 8.46
C LEU A 90 4.83 -8.69 6.94
N ILE A 91 5.33 -7.66 6.23
CA ILE A 91 5.48 -7.71 4.77
C ILE A 91 6.50 -8.79 4.37
N ARG A 92 7.68 -8.85 5.00
CA ARG A 92 8.70 -9.88 4.68
C ARG A 92 8.17 -11.29 4.88
N ASP A 93 7.39 -11.52 5.94
CA ASP A 93 6.84 -12.83 6.28
C ASP A 93 5.75 -13.27 5.28
N SER A 94 5.02 -12.33 4.69
CA SER A 94 3.83 -12.62 3.87
C SER A 94 4.05 -12.44 2.36
N ILE A 95 5.05 -11.66 1.93
CA ILE A 95 5.16 -11.23 0.53
C ILE A 95 5.46 -12.38 -0.44
N VAL A 96 6.25 -13.37 -0.02
CA VAL A 96 6.58 -14.53 -0.85
C VAL A 96 5.33 -15.35 -1.14
N ASP A 97 4.55 -15.65 -0.10
CA ASP A 97 3.29 -16.36 -0.23
C ASP A 97 2.28 -15.58 -1.10
N ALA A 98 2.21 -14.26 -0.90
CA ALA A 98 1.37 -13.39 -1.69
C ALA A 98 1.71 -13.44 -3.19
N VAL A 99 3.00 -13.39 -3.56
CA VAL A 99 3.42 -13.46 -4.97
C VAL A 99 3.10 -14.81 -5.60
N VAL A 100 3.27 -15.91 -4.85
CA VAL A 100 2.96 -17.27 -5.32
C VAL A 100 1.47 -17.43 -5.64
N HIS A 101 0.61 -16.90 -4.77
CA HIS A 101 -0.84 -17.03 -4.89
C HIS A 101 -1.51 -15.89 -5.69
N ALA A 102 -0.77 -14.83 -6.02
CA ALA A 102 -1.29 -13.71 -6.80
C ALA A 102 -1.66 -14.15 -8.23
N PRO A 103 -2.79 -13.68 -8.78
CA PRO A 103 -3.11 -13.86 -10.19
C PRO A 103 -2.11 -13.12 -11.08
N ASP A 104 -1.95 -13.55 -12.33
CA ASP A 104 -0.93 -13.03 -13.26
C ASP A 104 -1.00 -11.51 -13.43
N LEU A 105 -2.20 -10.94 -13.45
CA LEU A 105 -2.46 -9.50 -13.54
C LEU A 105 -1.94 -8.66 -12.34
N ILE A 106 -1.59 -9.29 -11.22
CA ILE A 106 -0.99 -8.64 -10.03
C ILE A 106 0.50 -8.99 -9.89
N ARG A 107 0.96 -10.11 -10.49
CA ARG A 107 2.30 -10.67 -10.28
C ARG A 107 3.44 -9.87 -10.93
N THR A 108 3.14 -8.94 -11.84
CA THR A 108 4.11 -8.17 -12.66
C THR A 108 4.49 -6.82 -12.07
#